data_AF-A0A0G2J7R5-F1
#
_entry.id   AF-A0A0G2J7R5-F1
#
_cell.length_a   1.000
_cell.length_b   1.000
_cell.length_c   1.000
_cell.angle_alpha   90.00
_cell.angle_beta   90.00
_cell.angle_gamma   90.00
#
_symmetry.space_group_name_H-M   'P 1'
#
loop_
_entity.id
_entity.type
_entity.pdbx_description
1 polymer ?
#
loop_
_entity_poly.entity_id
_entity_poly.type
_entity_poly.pdbx_seq_one_letter_code
_entity_poly.pdbx_strand_id
1 'polypeptide(L)'
;MFAIRHLEEWTQCCIEFFTANTDQPSNSEITKAFGNAYDTIWALRECKTLFRRRTRLNADARRLVDEVLQALRDDHGGMFPQELLWFWYERRCRRIRDRRIFATPEEKKAMVATWERWNDRDKLKEQFWAFMPDEPGGDITSQRFLPDERTLQIIQCLRGWLEKRKTGQAY
;
A
#
# COMPACT_ATOMS: atom_id res chain seq x y z
N MET A 1 -18.40 -37.74 -1.62
CA MET A 1 -17.35 -36.93 -0.95
C MET A 1 -17.44 -35.42 -1.25
N PHE A 2 -18.30 -34.96 -2.19
CA PHE A 2 -18.48 -33.54 -2.56
C PHE A 2 -19.34 -32.73 -1.56
N ALA A 3 -20.38 -33.36 -1.00
CA ALA A 3 -21.31 -32.70 -0.08
C ALA A 3 -20.67 -32.30 1.27
N ILE A 4 -19.67 -33.05 1.74
CA ILE A 4 -19.01 -32.81 3.03
C ILE A 4 -18.11 -31.58 2.96
N ARG A 5 -17.29 -31.42 1.89
CA ARG A 5 -16.46 -30.23 1.68
C ARG A 5 -17.27 -28.94 1.60
N HIS A 6 -18.41 -28.97 0.92
CA HIS A 6 -19.31 -27.80 0.87
C HIS A 6 -19.99 -27.51 2.21
N LEU A 7 -20.24 -28.54 3.02
CA LEU A 7 -20.74 -28.38 4.38
C LEU A 7 -19.68 -27.77 5.31
N GLU A 8 -18.43 -28.18 5.19
CA GLU A 8 -17.30 -27.61 5.94
C GLU A 8 -17.07 -26.15 5.56
N GLU A 9 -17.05 -25.81 4.26
CA GLU A 9 -16.96 -24.43 3.77
C GLU A 9 -18.13 -23.57 4.23
N TRP A 10 -19.35 -24.12 4.21
CA TRP A 10 -20.55 -23.44 4.69
C TRP A 10 -20.52 -23.23 6.20
N THR A 11 -20.09 -24.23 6.96
CA THR A 11 -19.95 -24.15 8.42
C THR A 11 -18.88 -23.13 8.82
N GLN A 12 -17.74 -23.12 8.12
CA GLN A 12 -16.69 -22.11 8.31
C GLN A 12 -17.21 -20.70 7.98
N CYS A 13 -17.97 -20.54 6.90
CA CYS A 13 -18.62 -19.26 6.57
C CYS A 13 -19.61 -18.81 7.64
N CYS A 14 -20.40 -19.72 8.22
CA CYS A 14 -21.31 -19.42 9.31
C CYS A 14 -20.54 -19.04 10.58
N ILE A 15 -19.48 -19.76 10.93
CA ILE A 15 -18.63 -19.43 12.08
C ILE A 15 -18.03 -18.04 11.88
N GLU A 16 -17.41 -17.74 10.73
CA GLU A 16 -16.85 -16.41 10.41
C GLU A 16 -17.91 -15.30 10.42
N PHE A 17 -19.18 -15.61 10.16
CA PHE A 17 -20.28 -14.64 10.19
C PHE A 17 -20.78 -14.35 11.61
N PHE A 18 -20.75 -15.35 12.51
CA PHE A 18 -21.30 -15.25 13.87
C PHE A 18 -20.24 -15.07 14.96
N THR A 19 -18.96 -15.35 14.69
CA THR A 19 -17.86 -14.92 15.56
C THR A 19 -17.49 -13.48 15.21
N ALA A 20 -17.44 -12.62 16.23
CA ALA A 20 -16.76 -11.35 16.10
C ALA A 20 -15.29 -11.66 15.76
N ASN A 21 -14.93 -11.57 14.48
CA ASN A 21 -13.54 -11.70 14.03
C ASN A 21 -12.75 -10.51 14.60
N THR A 22 -12.31 -10.64 15.85
CA THR A 22 -11.46 -9.66 16.55
C THR A 22 -10.06 -9.59 15.95
N ASP A 23 -9.65 -10.61 15.18
CA ASP A 23 -8.34 -10.67 14.53
C ASP A 23 -8.33 -10.04 13.12
N GLN A 24 -9.46 -9.47 12.66
CA GLN A 24 -9.55 -8.82 11.36
C GLN A 24 -9.91 -7.34 11.49
N PRO A 25 -9.29 -6.45 10.70
CA PRO A 25 -9.58 -5.03 10.76
C PRO A 25 -11.02 -4.72 10.38
N SER A 26 -11.61 -3.73 11.01
CA SER A 26 -12.91 -3.16 10.66
C SER A 26 -12.89 -2.50 9.27
N ASN A 27 -14.07 -2.28 8.69
CA ASN A 27 -14.18 -1.55 7.42
C ASN A 27 -13.55 -0.15 7.50
N SER A 28 -13.70 0.53 8.63
CA SER A 28 -13.05 1.83 8.89
C SER A 28 -11.53 1.73 8.88
N GLU A 29 -10.95 0.69 9.49
CA GLU A 29 -9.50 0.49 9.52
C GLU A 29 -8.95 0.12 8.14
N ILE A 30 -9.67 -0.70 7.36
CA ILE A 30 -9.32 -0.99 5.96
C ILE A 30 -9.38 0.29 5.13
N THR A 31 -10.39 1.14 5.34
CA THR A 31 -10.55 2.41 4.60
C THR A 31 -9.45 3.40 4.95
N LYS A 32 -9.04 3.45 6.22
CA LYS A 32 -7.90 4.26 6.68
C LYS A 32 -6.58 3.78 6.05
N ALA A 33 -6.31 2.47 6.08
CA ALA A 33 -5.14 1.89 5.43
C ALA A 33 -5.14 2.14 3.92
N PHE A 34 -6.30 2.04 3.27
CA PHE A 34 -6.47 2.38 1.86
C PHE A 34 -6.10 3.83 1.59
N GLY A 35 -6.61 4.77 2.40
CA GLY A 35 -6.29 6.19 2.28
C GLY A 35 -4.79 6.47 2.38
N ASN A 36 -4.13 5.90 3.40
CA ASN A 36 -2.68 6.03 3.54
C ASN A 36 -1.91 5.46 2.32
N ALA A 37 -2.27 4.26 1.87
CA ALA A 37 -1.64 3.64 0.70
C ALA A 37 -1.85 4.46 -0.57
N TYR A 38 -3.07 4.96 -0.77
CA TYR A 38 -3.41 5.83 -1.88
C TYR A 38 -2.58 7.12 -1.85
N ASP A 39 -2.51 7.80 -0.71
CA ASP A 39 -1.77 9.05 -0.53
C ASP A 39 -0.28 8.86 -0.82
N THR A 40 0.34 7.80 -0.31
CA THR A 40 1.75 7.48 -0.55
C THR A 40 2.02 7.24 -2.05
N ILE A 41 1.21 6.39 -2.71
CA ILE A 41 1.37 6.09 -4.13
C ILE A 41 1.09 7.31 -4.99
N TRP A 42 0.11 8.12 -4.62
CA TRP A 42 -0.19 9.37 -5.30
C TRP A 42 0.98 10.35 -5.20
N ALA A 43 1.53 10.57 -4.01
CA ALA A 43 2.68 11.46 -3.81
C ALA A 43 3.93 10.99 -4.60
N LEU A 44 4.18 9.69 -4.67
CA LEU A 44 5.23 9.12 -5.53
C LEU A 44 4.99 9.45 -7.02
N ARG A 45 3.75 9.31 -7.51
CA ARG A 45 3.40 9.67 -8.89
C ARG A 45 3.56 11.16 -9.15
N GLU A 46 3.22 12.01 -8.18
CA GLU A 46 3.45 13.45 -8.28
C GLU A 46 4.94 13.80 -8.32
N CYS A 47 5.78 13.13 -7.51
CA CYS A 47 7.24 13.27 -7.61
C CYS A 47 7.75 12.96 -9.03
N LYS A 48 7.26 11.87 -9.64
CA LYS A 48 7.60 11.52 -11.03
C LYS A 48 7.20 12.62 -12.01
N THR A 49 6.01 13.20 -11.86
CA THR A 49 5.51 14.30 -12.69
C THR A 49 6.37 15.55 -12.53
N LEU A 50 6.72 15.92 -11.30
CA LEU A 50 7.59 17.06 -11.00
C LEU A 50 9.00 16.86 -11.57
N PHE A 51 9.54 15.65 -11.45
CA PHE A 51 10.84 15.33 -12.01
C PHE A 51 10.84 15.42 -13.54
N ARG A 52 9.75 15.04 -14.22
CA ARG A 52 9.65 15.21 -15.68
C ARG A 52 9.79 16.66 -16.13
N ARG A 53 9.41 17.64 -15.31
CA ARG A 53 9.44 19.07 -15.69
C ARG A 53 10.83 19.72 -15.64
N ARG A 54 11.87 19.06 -15.11
CA ARG A 54 13.25 19.61 -15.14
C ARG A 54 14.14 18.86 -16.13
N THR A 55 15.08 19.58 -16.73
CA THR A 55 15.65 19.28 -18.05
C THR A 55 16.84 18.31 -18.10
N ARG A 56 17.55 17.97 -17.00
CA ARG A 56 18.70 17.02 -17.08
C ARG A 56 18.96 16.10 -15.87
N LEU A 57 18.80 16.56 -14.63
CA LEU A 57 19.09 15.76 -13.41
C LEU A 57 18.03 14.68 -13.08
N ASN A 58 16.93 14.63 -13.83
CA ASN A 58 15.72 13.98 -13.39
C ASN A 58 15.38 12.65 -14.08
N ALA A 59 16.17 12.21 -15.06
CA ALA A 59 15.97 10.88 -15.65
C ALA A 59 16.19 9.78 -14.61
N ASP A 60 17.28 9.89 -13.83
CA ASP A 60 17.58 8.93 -12.77
C ASP A 60 16.61 9.05 -11.59
N ALA A 61 16.21 10.27 -11.22
CA ALA A 61 15.19 10.48 -10.19
C ALA A 61 13.83 9.88 -10.59
N ARG A 62 13.45 9.95 -11.88
CA ARG A 62 12.25 9.29 -12.40
C ARG A 62 12.36 7.77 -12.37
N ARG A 63 13.51 7.22 -12.80
CA ARG A 63 13.78 5.77 -12.73
C ARG A 63 13.71 5.27 -11.29
N LEU A 64 14.27 6.03 -10.35
CA LEU A 64 14.21 5.72 -8.93
C LEU A 64 12.75 5.65 -8.42
N VAL A 65 11.90 6.58 -8.81
CA VAL A 65 10.47 6.51 -8.47
C VAL A 65 9.81 5.29 -9.11
N ASP A 66 10.14 4.97 -10.36
CA ASP A 66 9.62 3.79 -11.05
C ASP A 66 10.08 2.48 -10.38
N GLU A 67 11.31 2.40 -9.91
CA GLU A 67 11.84 1.27 -9.12
C GLU A 67 11.09 1.11 -7.80
N VAL A 68 10.80 2.21 -7.08
CA VAL A 68 10.02 2.16 -5.84
C VAL A 68 8.58 1.72 -6.11
N LEU A 69 7.93 2.27 -7.14
CA LEU A 69 6.58 1.87 -7.52
C LEU A 69 6.52 0.39 -7.93
N GLN A 70 7.52 -0.09 -8.67
CA GLN A 70 7.59 -1.50 -9.05
C GLN A 70 7.84 -2.39 -7.84
N ALA A 71 8.79 -2.03 -6.96
CA ALA A 71 9.05 -2.75 -5.72
C ALA A 71 7.80 -2.85 -4.84
N LEU A 72 7.03 -1.76 -4.73
CA LEU A 72 5.76 -1.76 -4.01
C LEU A 72 4.72 -2.66 -4.68
N ARG A 73 4.70 -2.82 -6.00
CA ARG A 73 3.84 -3.82 -6.65
C ARG A 73 4.30 -5.24 -6.38
N ASP A 74 5.60 -5.47 -6.49
CA ASP A 74 6.20 -6.80 -6.30
C ASP A 74 5.95 -7.30 -4.86
N ASP A 75 5.99 -6.41 -3.87
CA ASP A 75 5.65 -6.70 -2.47
C ASP A 75 4.20 -7.22 -2.30
N HIS A 76 3.30 -6.91 -3.23
CA HIS A 76 1.87 -7.22 -3.14
C HIS A 76 1.37 -8.03 -4.35
N GLY A 77 2.23 -8.89 -4.90
CA GLY A 77 1.85 -9.85 -5.95
C GLY A 77 1.51 -9.19 -7.30
N GLY A 78 2.10 -8.04 -7.60
CA GLY A 78 1.91 -7.31 -8.84
C GLY A 78 0.81 -6.25 -8.81
N MET A 79 0.04 -6.17 -7.71
CA MET A 79 -0.94 -5.11 -7.47
C MET A 79 -0.36 -4.00 -6.60
N PHE A 80 -0.90 -2.80 -6.70
CA PHE A 80 -0.59 -1.79 -5.71
C PHE A 80 -1.35 -2.04 -4.39
N PRO A 81 -0.80 -1.61 -3.25
CA PRO A 81 -1.41 -1.80 -1.93
C PRO A 81 -2.83 -1.23 -1.83
N GLN A 82 -3.10 -0.05 -2.38
CA GLN A 82 -4.45 0.52 -2.38
C GLN A 82 -5.45 -0.28 -3.23
N GLU A 83 -5.00 -0.94 -4.30
CA GLU A 83 -5.86 -1.80 -5.12
C GLU A 83 -6.23 -3.07 -4.34
N LEU A 84 -5.25 -3.67 -3.64
CA LEU A 84 -5.45 -4.82 -2.78
C LEU A 84 -6.39 -4.51 -1.59
N LEU A 85 -6.21 -3.36 -0.94
CA LEU A 85 -7.05 -2.91 0.18
C LEU A 85 -8.48 -2.56 -0.28
N TRP A 86 -8.62 -1.95 -1.47
CA TRP A 86 -9.93 -1.70 -2.06
C TRP A 86 -10.68 -3.00 -2.37
N PHE A 87 -9.98 -3.97 -2.98
CA PHE A 87 -10.55 -5.28 -3.24
C PHE A 87 -11.01 -5.99 -1.96
N TRP A 88 -10.23 -5.90 -0.88
CA TRP A 88 -10.65 -6.40 0.44
C TRP A 88 -11.95 -5.75 0.92
N TYR A 89 -12.01 -4.42 0.87
CA TYR A 89 -13.18 -3.66 1.27
C TYR A 89 -14.43 -4.08 0.48
N GLU A 90 -14.34 -4.14 -0.86
CA GLU A 90 -15.46 -4.51 -1.72
C GLU A 90 -15.98 -5.92 -1.45
N ARG A 91 -15.08 -6.88 -1.18
CA ARG A 91 -15.47 -8.23 -0.78
C ARG A 91 -16.21 -8.25 0.54
N ARG A 92 -15.71 -7.52 1.55
CA ARG A 92 -16.35 -7.48 2.88
C ARG A 92 -17.74 -6.83 2.81
N CYS A 93 -17.89 -5.83 1.96
CA CYS A 93 -19.18 -5.23 1.62
C CYS A 93 -20.05 -6.09 0.67
N ARG A 94 -19.64 -7.32 0.34
CA ARG A 94 -20.32 -8.27 -0.57
C ARG A 94 -20.60 -7.72 -1.97
N ARG A 95 -19.85 -6.70 -2.41
CA ARG A 95 -19.98 -6.10 -3.74
C ARG A 95 -19.33 -6.97 -4.82
N ILE A 96 -18.29 -7.73 -4.46
CA ILE A 96 -17.66 -8.74 -5.32
C ILE A 96 -18.15 -10.13 -4.90
N ARG A 97 -18.69 -10.90 -5.85
CA ARG A 97 -19.16 -12.29 -5.64
C ARG A 97 -18.08 -13.36 -5.84
N ASP A 98 -16.88 -12.97 -6.28
CA ASP A 98 -15.77 -13.90 -6.42
C ASP A 98 -15.27 -14.36 -5.04
N ARG A 99 -15.39 -15.67 -4.80
CA ARG A 99 -15.01 -16.33 -3.55
C ARG A 99 -13.62 -16.98 -3.60
N ARG A 100 -12.95 -16.98 -4.76
CA ARG A 100 -11.73 -17.79 -5.00
C ARG A 100 -10.45 -17.19 -4.43
N ILE A 101 -10.40 -15.87 -4.29
CA ILE A 101 -9.23 -15.18 -3.72
C ILE A 101 -9.33 -15.31 -2.18
N PHE A 102 -8.24 -15.31 -1.41
CA PHE A 102 -8.25 -15.35 0.08
C PHE A 102 -8.93 -16.56 0.74
N ALA A 103 -9.00 -17.68 0.03
CA ALA A 103 -9.57 -18.92 0.55
C ALA A 103 -8.61 -19.63 1.51
N THR A 104 -7.32 -19.29 1.47
CA THR A 104 -6.28 -19.94 2.27
C THR A 104 -5.88 -19.12 3.51
N PRO A 105 -5.44 -19.77 4.60
CA PRO A 105 -4.88 -19.10 5.77
C PRO A 105 -3.69 -18.19 5.45
N GLU A 106 -2.86 -18.59 4.48
CA GLU A 106 -1.67 -17.85 4.05
C GLU A 106 -2.05 -16.53 3.37
N GLU A 107 -3.03 -16.56 2.48
CA GLU A 107 -3.57 -15.36 1.86
C GLU A 107 -4.21 -14.43 2.90
N LYS A 108 -4.98 -14.97 3.86
CA LYS A 108 -5.54 -14.17 4.97
C LYS A 108 -4.45 -13.50 5.78
N LYS A 109 -3.36 -14.22 6.11
CA LYS A 109 -2.21 -13.66 6.84
C LYS A 109 -1.51 -12.55 6.06
N ALA A 110 -1.31 -12.73 4.75
CA ALA A 110 -0.70 -11.73 3.89
C ALA A 110 -1.54 -10.44 3.82
N MET A 111 -2.86 -10.55 3.83
CA MET A 111 -3.76 -9.41 3.87
C MET A 111 -3.68 -8.64 5.19
N VAL A 112 -3.70 -9.33 6.32
CA VAL A 112 -3.57 -8.69 7.64
C VAL A 112 -2.23 -7.96 7.72
N ALA A 113 -1.14 -8.60 7.31
CA ALA A 113 0.18 -7.96 7.27
C ALA A 113 0.21 -6.73 6.35
N THR A 114 -0.49 -6.78 5.21
CA THR A 114 -0.66 -5.61 4.33
C THR A 114 -1.41 -4.50 5.07
N TRP A 115 -2.54 -4.80 5.70
CA TRP A 115 -3.29 -3.80 6.45
C TRP A 115 -2.48 -3.21 7.59
N GLU A 116 -1.82 -4.02 8.43
CA GLU A 116 -0.99 -3.56 9.55
C GLU A 116 0.05 -2.53 9.06
N ARG A 117 0.76 -2.87 7.99
CA ARG A 117 1.75 -2.00 7.37
C ARG A 117 1.17 -0.67 6.93
N TRP A 118 0.01 -0.68 6.27
CA TRP A 118 -0.56 0.53 5.67
C TRP A 118 -1.48 1.31 6.63
N ASN A 119 -1.88 0.72 7.76
CA ASN A 119 -2.64 1.38 8.81
C ASN A 119 -1.75 2.24 9.73
N ASP A 120 -0.48 1.87 9.87
CA ASP A 120 0.53 2.59 10.64
C ASP A 120 1.08 3.79 9.85
N ARG A 121 0.40 4.93 10.01
CA ARG A 121 0.78 6.17 9.32
C ARG A 121 2.15 6.70 9.78
N ASP A 122 2.52 6.48 11.03
CA ASP A 122 3.78 7.01 11.56
C ASP A 122 4.97 6.25 10.99
N LYS A 123 4.87 4.92 10.90
CA LYS A 123 5.86 4.09 10.20
C LYS A 123 5.95 4.43 8.70
N LEU A 124 4.82 4.76 8.06
CA LEU A 124 4.85 5.24 6.66
C LEU A 124 5.56 6.59 6.53
N LYS A 125 5.35 7.52 7.46
CA LYS A 125 6.08 8.79 7.49
C LYS A 125 7.57 8.60 7.72
N GLU A 126 7.98 7.68 8.59
CA GLU A 126 9.39 7.34 8.75
C GLU A 126 10.01 6.78 7.46
N GLN A 127 9.27 5.96 6.73
CA GLN A 127 9.75 5.38 5.46
C GLN A 127 9.80 6.41 4.32
N PHE A 128 8.81 7.31 4.26
CA PHE A 128 8.59 8.23 3.15
C PHE A 128 8.65 9.71 3.59
N TRP A 129 9.52 10.00 4.57
CA TRP A 129 9.64 11.27 5.28
C TRP A 129 9.82 12.49 4.37
N ALA A 130 10.43 12.32 3.19
CA ALA A 130 10.69 13.42 2.28
C ALA A 130 9.45 13.91 1.50
N PHE A 131 8.34 13.17 1.52
CA PHE A 131 7.13 13.53 0.78
C PHE A 131 5.80 13.20 1.47
N MET A 132 5.85 12.75 2.72
CA MET A 132 4.69 12.68 3.63
C MET A 132 4.88 13.65 4.82
N PRO A 133 4.77 14.98 4.61
CA PRO A 133 5.04 15.96 5.66
C PRO A 133 3.96 15.97 6.74
N ASP A 134 4.36 16.35 7.95
CA ASP A 134 3.48 16.52 9.10
C ASP A 134 2.65 17.81 9.05
N GLU A 135 3.11 18.81 8.28
CA GLU A 135 2.50 20.13 8.23
C GLU A 135 1.59 20.34 7.00
N PRO A 136 0.41 20.94 7.18
CA PRO A 136 -0.45 21.33 6.08
C PRO A 136 0.27 22.33 5.17
N GLY A 137 0.35 22.01 3.88
CA GLY A 137 1.10 22.79 2.90
C GLY A 137 2.52 22.27 2.60
N GLY A 138 2.94 21.13 3.16
CA GLY A 138 4.10 20.40 2.66
C GLY A 138 3.79 19.47 1.47
N ASP A 139 2.51 19.32 1.12
CA ASP A 139 2.07 18.31 0.16
C ASP A 139 2.72 18.46 -1.20
N ILE A 140 3.23 17.33 -1.70
CA ILE A 140 3.79 17.24 -3.04
C ILE A 140 2.64 17.22 -4.03
N THR A 141 2.41 18.38 -4.63
CA THR A 141 1.44 18.56 -5.72
C THR A 141 2.20 18.99 -6.96
N SER A 142 1.82 18.45 -8.13
CA SER A 142 2.36 18.84 -9.43
C SER A 142 2.12 20.31 -9.78
N GLN A 143 1.31 21.03 -9.01
CA GLN A 143 1.08 22.46 -9.18
C GLN A 143 2.15 23.34 -8.53
N ARG A 144 2.96 22.80 -7.60
CA ARG A 144 3.97 23.57 -6.88
C ARG A 144 5.37 23.40 -7.48
N PHE A 145 6.16 24.47 -7.37
CA PHE A 145 7.59 24.37 -7.61
C PHE A 145 8.24 23.55 -6.50
N LEU A 146 9.01 22.52 -6.87
CA LEU A 146 9.78 21.72 -5.93
C LEU A 146 11.20 22.29 -5.87
N PRO A 147 11.68 22.79 -4.72
CA PRO A 147 13.06 23.27 -4.57
C PRO A 147 14.10 22.17 -4.83
N ASP A 148 15.33 22.56 -5.19
CA ASP A 148 16.44 21.64 -5.44
C ASP A 148 16.77 20.80 -4.20
N GLU A 149 16.80 21.45 -3.04
CA GLU A 149 17.02 20.80 -1.75
C GLU A 149 15.95 19.74 -1.47
N ARG A 150 14.68 20.06 -1.68
CA ARG A 150 13.57 19.11 -1.49
C ARG A 150 13.64 17.94 -2.49
N THR A 151 14.07 18.22 -3.72
CA THR A 151 14.31 17.19 -4.74
C THR A 151 15.39 16.21 -4.28
N LEU A 152 16.50 16.70 -3.74
CA LEU A 152 17.58 15.86 -3.22
C LEU A 152 17.13 15.02 -2.02
N GLN A 153 16.35 15.61 -1.10
CA GLN A 153 15.76 14.90 0.04
C GLN A 153 14.89 13.72 -0.41
N ILE A 154 14.04 13.92 -1.43
CA ILE A 154 13.20 12.85 -1.98
C ILE A 154 14.06 11.75 -2.59
N ILE A 155 15.09 12.12 -3.38
CA ILE A 155 16.00 11.13 -3.98
C ILE A 155 16.71 10.31 -2.90
N GLN A 156 17.22 10.95 -1.85
CA GLN A 156 17.89 10.28 -0.73
C GLN A 156 16.93 9.34 0.03
N CYS A 157 15.72 9.81 0.31
CA CYS A 157 14.66 9.03 0.94
C CYS A 157 14.35 7.74 0.15
N LEU A 158 14.09 7.87 -1.15
CA LEU A 158 13.75 6.72 -2.02
C LEU A 158 14.91 5.74 -2.18
N ARG A 159 16.16 6.22 -2.28
CA ARG A 159 17.35 5.34 -2.31
C ARG A 159 17.49 4.57 -1.01
N GLY A 160 17.42 5.25 0.13
CA GLY A 160 17.51 4.61 1.44
C GLY A 160 16.40 3.58 1.65
N TRP A 161 15.18 3.86 1.17
CA TRP A 161 14.08 2.89 1.21
C TRP A 161 14.37 1.64 0.37
N LEU A 162 14.84 1.80 -0.87
CA LEU A 162 15.19 0.66 -1.73
C LEU A 162 16.35 -0.17 -1.17
N GLU A 163 17.37 0.48 -0.60
CA GLU A 163 18.49 -0.21 0.04
C GLU A 163 18.04 -1.06 1.23
N LYS A 164 17.26 -0.47 2.15
CA LYS A 164 16.66 -1.19 3.28
C LYS A 164 15.81 -2.37 2.81
N ARG A 165 15.04 -2.20 1.73
CA ARG A 165 14.26 -3.30 1.13
C ARG A 165 15.16 -4.42 0.61
N LYS A 166 16.23 -4.10 -0.11
CA LYS A 166 17.16 -5.11 -0.67
C LYS A 166 17.89 -5.90 0.41
N THR A 167 18.22 -5.28 1.55
CA THR A 167 18.90 -5.95 2.67
C THR A 167 17.95 -6.73 3.57
N GLY A 168 16.66 -6.83 3.23
CA GLY A 168 15.67 -7.48 4.10
C GLY A 168 15.39 -6.69 5.38
N GLN A 169 15.87 -5.45 5.47
CA GLN A 169 15.53 -4.49 6.52
C GLN A 169 14.22 -3.76 6.21
N ALA A 170 13.50 -4.17 5.16
CA ALA A 170 12.15 -3.69 4.94
C ALA A 170 11.22 -4.27 6.01
N TYR A 171 10.64 -3.32 6.75
CA TYR A 171 9.61 -3.40 7.79
C TYR A 171 10.11 -3.75 9.19
#